data_AF-A0A7L4L360-F1
#
_entry.id   AF-A0A7L4L360-F1
#
_cell.length_a   1.000
_cell.length_b   1.000
_cell.length_c   1.000
_cell.angle_alpha   90.00
_cell.angle_beta   90.00
_cell.angle_gamma   90.00
#
_symmetry.space_group_name_H-M   'P 1'
#
loop_
_entity.id
_entity.type
_entity.pdbx_description
1 polymer ?
#
loop_
_entity_poly.entity_id
_entity_poly.type
_entity_poly.pdbx_seq_one_letter_code
_entity_poly.pdbx_strand_id
1 'polypeptide(L)' 'AEALPGPRRLRQLEVPVLALGLCRRLYGTDLGQALPPRRIQDDMMCAGHAGGGKDTCKV' A
#
# COMPACT_ATOMS: atom_id res chain seq x y z
N ALA A 1 -0.76 -7.70 -34.48
CA ALA A 1 -1.30 -7.99 -33.14
C ALA A 1 -0.13 -7.86 -32.17
N GLU A 2 -0.19 -6.88 -31.27
CA GLU A 2 0.85 -6.65 -30.27
C GLU A 2 0.84 -7.82 -29.27
N ALA A 3 1.96 -8.52 -29.11
CA ALA A 3 2.06 -9.61 -28.14
C ALA A 3 2.08 -8.99 -26.73
N LEU A 4 1.12 -9.38 -25.88
CA LEU A 4 1.14 -9.01 -24.47
C LEU A 4 2.43 -9.54 -23.83
N PRO A 5 3.11 -8.77 -22.97
CA PRO A 5 4.29 -9.25 -22.27
C PRO A 5 3.94 -10.54 -21.54
N GLY A 6 4.81 -11.54 -21.67
CA GLY A 6 4.59 -12.87 -21.09
C GLY A 6 4.33 -12.81 -19.58
N PRO A 7 3.62 -13.80 -19.02
CA PRO A 7 3.26 -13.79 -17.61
C PRO A 7 4.50 -13.63 -16.73
N ARG A 8 4.49 -12.60 -15.87
CA ARG A 8 5.56 -12.38 -14.89
C ARG A 8 5.46 -13.41 -13.78
N ARG A 9 6.62 -13.79 -13.21
CA ARG A 9 6.65 -14.69 -12.04
C ARG A 9 5.97 -14.02 -10.86
N LEU A 10 5.03 -14.74 -10.23
CA LEU A 10 4.37 -14.31 -9.01
C LEU A 10 5.41 -14.08 -7.90
N ARG A 11 5.23 -13.01 -7.13
CA ARG A 11 6.08 -12.63 -6.00
C ARG A 11 5.23 -12.55 -4.74
N GLN A 12 5.87 -12.75 -3.59
CA GLN A 12 5.26 -12.61 -2.27
C GLN A 12 6.16 -11.78 -1.36
N LEU A 13 5.57 -11.16 -0.34
CA LEU A 13 6.28 -10.46 0.73
C LEU A 13 5.52 -10.64 2.05
N GLU A 14 6.25 -10.63 3.15
CA GLU A 14 5.71 -10.64 4.51
C GLU A 14 5.82 -9.23 5.10
N VAL A 15 4.73 -8.74 5.68
CA VAL A 15 4.63 -7.42 6.31
C VAL A 15 3.73 -7.50 7.55
N PRO A 16 4.01 -6.70 8.60
CA PRO A 16 3.20 -6.70 9.81
C PRO A 16 1.88 -5.96 9.58
N VAL A 17 0.84 -6.39 10.30
CA VAL A 17 -0.42 -5.65 10.41
C VAL A 17 -0.20 -4.40 11.27
N LEU A 18 -0.66 -3.25 10.79
CA LEU A 18 -0.56 -1.97 11.49
C LEU A 18 -1.88 -1.63 12.19
N ALA A 19 -1.78 -0.97 13.35
CA ALA A 19 -2.94 -0.47 14.06
C ALA A 19 -3.72 0.57 13.22
N LEU A 20 -5.04 0.43 13.17
CA LEU A 20 -5.91 1.30 12.36
C LEU A 20 -5.76 2.79 12.70
N GLY A 21 -5.58 3.12 13.99
CA GLY A 21 -5.36 4.50 14.46
C GLY A 21 -4.05 5.11 13.95
N LEU A 22 -2.97 4.33 13.88
CA LEU A 22 -1.72 4.77 13.25
C LEU A 22 -1.95 5.01 11.76
N CYS A 23 -2.63 4.07 11.10
CA CYS A 23 -2.88 4.16 9.66
C CYS A 23 -3.72 5.40 9.29
N ARG A 24 -4.78 5.69 10.05
CA ARG A 24 -5.59 6.91 9.90
C ARG A 24 -4.76 8.19 10.05
N ARG A 25 -3.81 8.21 10.97
CA ARG A 25 -2.91 9.35 11.15
C ARG A 25 -1.98 9.53 9.95
N LEU A 26 -1.35 8.45 9.49
CA LEU A 26 -0.41 8.48 8.36
C LEU A 26 -1.10 8.90 7.06
N TYR A 27 -2.23 8.28 6.73
CA TYR A 27 -2.98 8.58 5.50
C TYR A 27 -3.85 9.84 5.60
N GLY A 28 -4.14 10.34 6.81
CA GLY A 28 -4.90 11.58 6.99
C GLY A 28 -4.07 12.86 6.80
N THR A 29 -2.74 12.72 6.69
CA THR A 29 -1.82 13.84 6.46
C THR A 29 -1.63 14.05 4.96
N ASP A 30 -1.45 15.29 4.52
CA ASP A 30 -1.05 15.57 3.15
C ASP A 30 0.43 15.22 2.96
N LEU A 31 0.69 14.14 2.23
CA LEU A 31 2.03 13.65 1.91
C LEU A 31 2.47 14.09 0.49
N GLY A 32 1.79 15.08 -0.08
CA GLY A 32 2.07 15.64 -1.40
C GLY A 32 1.21 15.01 -2.51
N GLN A 33 1.43 15.47 -3.75
CA GLN A 33 0.58 15.12 -4.91
C GLN A 33 0.47 13.61 -5.17
N ALA A 34 1.49 12.83 -4.81
CA ALA A 34 1.49 11.38 -5.01
C ALA A 34 0.60 10.63 -4.00
N LEU A 35 0.38 11.19 -2.82
CA LEU A 35 -0.37 10.58 -1.73
C LEU A 35 -1.27 11.63 -1.04
N PRO A 36 -2.36 12.05 -1.71
CA PRO A 36 -3.32 12.94 -1.09
C PRO A 36 -3.98 12.27 0.12
N PRO A 37 -4.47 13.04 1.09
CA PRO A 37 -5.11 12.50 2.28
C PRO A 37 -6.24 11.52 1.95
N ARG A 38 -6.27 10.39 2.64
CA ARG A 38 -7.32 9.37 2.52
C ARG A 38 -7.89 8.97 3.86
N ARG A 39 -9.22 8.82 3.88
CA ARG A 39 -9.96 8.30 5.03
C ARG A 39 -9.91 6.78 5.02
N ILE A 40 -9.26 6.20 6.02
CA ILE A 40 -9.27 4.74 6.25
C ILE A 40 -10.55 4.36 7.01
N GLN A 41 -11.38 3.54 6.37
CA GLN A 41 -12.67 3.06 6.90
C GLN A 41 -12.49 1.95 7.96
N ASP A 42 -13.55 1.63 8.69
CA ASP A 42 -13.52 0.60 9.75
C ASP A 42 -13.44 -0.84 9.19
N ASP A 43 -13.82 -1.04 7.92
CA ASP A 43 -13.76 -2.31 7.18
C ASP A 43 -12.42 -2.52 6.45
N MET A 44 -11.44 -1.65 6.68
CA MET A 44 -10.11 -1.71 6.09
C MET A 44 -9.07 -2.15 7.12
N MET A 45 -8.06 -2.89 6.66
CA MET A 45 -6.85 -3.18 7.43
C MET A 45 -5.62 -2.61 6.73
N CYS A 46 -4.58 -2.32 7.50
CA CYS A 46 -3.31 -1.86 6.98
C CYS A 46 -2.21 -2.86 7.29
N ALA A 47 -1.30 -3.08 6.34
CA ALA A 47 -0.11 -3.89 6.54
C ALA A 47 1.08 -3.23 5.85
N GLY A 48 2.24 -3.24 6.51
CA GLY A 48 3.43 -2.58 6.00
C GLY A 48 4.33 -2.07 7.13
N HIS A 49 5.45 -1.46 6.74
CA HIS A 49 6.39 -0.85 7.67
C HIS A 49 6.26 0.68 7.58
N ALA A 50 6.09 1.36 8.72
CA ALA A 50 5.91 2.82 8.75
C ALA A 50 7.11 3.60 8.18
N GLY A 51 8.32 3.03 8.23
CA GLY A 51 9.52 3.58 7.61
C GLY A 51 9.69 3.24 6.12
N GLY A 52 8.71 2.59 5.49
CA GLY A 52 8.81 2.07 4.13
C GLY A 52 9.57 0.74 4.04
N GLY A 53 9.93 0.35 2.81
CA GLY A 53 10.64 -0.90 2.53
C GLY A 53 9.88 -1.81 1.58
N LYS A 54 9.37 -2.94 2.09
CA LYS A 54 8.58 -3.89 1.30
C LYS A 54 7.12 -3.45 1.27
N ASP A 55 6.56 -3.32 0.07
CA ASP A 55 5.16 -2.96 -0.13
C ASP A 55 4.62 -3.59 -1.43
N THR A 56 3.30 -3.59 -1.55
CA THR A 56 2.57 -3.99 -2.75
C THR A 56 2.57 -2.86 -3.77
N CYS A 57 2.81 -3.20 -5.03
CA CYS A 57 2.74 -2.23 -6.12
C CYS A 57 1.76 -2.74 -7.18
N LYS A 58 1.06 -1.80 -7.85
CA LYS A 58 0.39 -2.12 -9.11
C LYS A 58 1.44 -2.32 -10.19
N VAL A 59 1.24 -3.36 -10.97
CA VAL A 59 2.18 -3.85 -11.98
C VAL A 59 1.89 -3.30 -13.36
#